data_AF-A0A2G2Y3T4-F1
#
_entry.id   AF-A0A2G2Y3T4-F1
#
_cell.length_a   1.000
_cell.length_b   1.000
_cell.length_c   1.000
_cell.angle_alpha   90.00
_cell.angle_beta   90.00
_cell.angle_gamma   90.00
#
_symmetry.space_group_name_H-M   'P 1'
#
loop_
_entity.id
_entity.type
_entity.pdbx_description
1 polymer ?
#
loop_
_entity_poly.entity_id
_entity_poly.type
_entity_poly.pdbx_seq_one_letter_code
_entity_poly.pdbx_strand_id
1 'polypeptide(L)'
;MGANNYGVVIPDANIDFTINVLVVADFGAAGQRCIALSTIVFVSNSKPWEEKLLKCAKVLKVSVGTEPDADLGSVISKQIYGSTFHKQATQ
;
A
#
# COMPACT_ATOMS: atom_id res chain seq x y z
N MET A 1 -19.47 -3.07 -6.89
CA MET A 1 -19.27 -2.80 -5.45
C MET A 1 -17.80 -2.52 -5.22
N GLY A 2 -17.49 -1.44 -4.50
CA GLY A 2 -16.13 -1.14 -4.04
C GLY A 2 -16.06 -1.25 -2.51
N ALA A 3 -14.87 -1.44 -1.96
CA ALA A 3 -14.60 -1.39 -0.53
C ALA A 3 -13.70 -0.19 -0.24
N ASN A 4 -13.85 0.41 0.93
CA ASN A 4 -12.93 1.41 1.46
C ASN A 4 -12.43 0.89 2.80
N ASN A 5 -11.36 0.12 2.77
CA ASN A 5 -10.89 -0.61 3.95
C ASN A 5 -9.95 0.27 4.77
N TYR A 6 -10.19 0.32 6.08
CA TYR A 6 -9.40 1.11 7.00
C TYR A 6 -8.52 0.20 7.88
N GLY A 7 -7.26 0.59 8.07
CA GLY A 7 -6.36 0.01 9.06
C GLY A 7 -6.10 1.02 10.17
N VAL A 8 -6.29 0.64 11.43
CA VAL A 8 -5.98 1.50 12.58
C VAL A 8 -4.73 0.97 13.28
N VAL A 9 -3.71 1.83 13.42
CA VAL A 9 -2.45 1.49 14.07
C VAL A 9 -2.39 2.18 15.42
N ILE A 10 -2.33 1.37 16.46
CA ILE A 10 -2.26 1.79 17.86
C ILE A 10 -0.79 1.95 18.33
N PRO A 11 -0.51 2.83 19.31
CA PRO A 11 0.86 3.20 19.68
C PRO A 11 1.72 2.05 20.25
N ASP A 12 1.09 1.01 20.77
CA ASP A 12 1.70 -0.18 21.36
C ASP A 12 1.94 -1.30 20.34
N ALA A 13 1.55 -1.12 19.08
CA ALA A 13 1.79 -2.09 18.02
C ALA A 13 3.29 -2.25 17.73
N ASN A 14 3.69 -3.47 17.36
CA ASN A 14 5.07 -3.74 16.96
C ASN A 14 5.36 -3.10 15.60
N ILE A 15 6.29 -2.14 15.56
CA ILE A 15 6.53 -1.33 14.38
C ILE A 15 7.01 -2.11 13.16
N ASP A 16 7.94 -3.06 13.31
CA ASP A 16 8.46 -3.86 12.20
C ASP A 16 7.38 -4.76 11.60
N PHE A 17 6.65 -5.46 12.46
CA PHE A 17 5.58 -6.35 12.04
C PHE A 17 4.45 -5.58 11.36
N THR A 18 3.99 -4.48 11.97
CA THR A 18 2.92 -3.66 11.42
C THR A 18 3.29 -3.09 10.05
N ILE A 19 4.49 -2.55 9.87
CA ILE A 19 4.91 -2.01 8.57
C ILE A 19 4.93 -3.09 7.49
N ASN A 20 5.47 -4.27 7.80
CA ASN A 20 5.48 -5.40 6.85
C ASN A 20 4.06 -5.80 6.42
N VAL A 21 3.12 -5.86 7.37
CA VAL A 21 1.71 -6.18 7.08
C VAL A 21 1.05 -5.08 6.25
N LEU A 22 1.29 -3.80 6.59
CA LEU A 22 0.71 -2.66 5.87
C LEU A 22 1.17 -2.62 4.41
N VAL A 23 2.46 -2.88 4.15
CA VAL A 23 3.01 -2.92 2.78
C VAL A 23 2.30 -3.97 1.93
N VAL A 24 2.11 -5.19 2.47
CA VAL A 24 1.43 -6.26 1.74
C VAL A 24 -0.07 -5.98 1.59
N ALA A 25 -0.70 -5.39 2.60
CA ALA A 25 -2.13 -5.09 2.61
C ALA A 25 -2.50 -3.95 1.64
N ASP A 26 -1.60 -3.01 1.39
CA ASP A 26 -1.81 -1.89 0.47
C ASP A 26 -1.31 -2.22 -0.94
N PHE A 27 -0.03 -2.56 -1.09
CA PHE A 27 0.60 -2.76 -2.42
C PHE A 27 0.37 -4.16 -3.00
N GLY A 28 -0.03 -5.15 -2.20
CA GLY A 28 -0.21 -6.53 -2.66
C GLY A 28 -1.18 -6.63 -3.85
N ALA A 29 -0.74 -7.31 -4.92
CA ALA A 29 -1.47 -7.38 -6.19
C ALA A 29 -1.86 -6.00 -6.75
N ALA A 30 -0.94 -5.03 -6.67
CA ALA A 30 -1.12 -3.65 -7.12
C ALA A 30 -2.31 -2.92 -6.46
N GLY A 31 -2.66 -3.30 -5.21
CA GLY A 31 -3.81 -2.76 -4.48
C GLY A 31 -5.16 -3.14 -5.09
N GLN A 32 -5.19 -4.09 -6.04
CA GLN A 32 -6.41 -4.48 -6.76
C GLN A 32 -7.16 -5.63 -6.07
N ARG A 33 -7.15 -5.65 -4.73
CA ARG A 33 -7.91 -6.60 -3.90
C ARG A 33 -9.04 -5.86 -3.19
N CYS A 34 -10.22 -6.47 -3.10
CA CYS A 34 -11.33 -5.90 -2.34
C CYS A 34 -11.05 -5.78 -0.83
N ILE A 35 -10.00 -6.46 -0.34
CA ILE A 35 -9.51 -6.40 1.04
C ILE A 35 -8.28 -5.49 1.20
N ALA A 36 -7.80 -4.85 0.12
CA ALA A 36 -6.65 -3.96 0.20
C ALA A 36 -6.96 -2.74 1.06
N LEU A 37 -6.01 -2.30 1.89
CA LEU A 37 -6.19 -1.11 2.70
C LEU A 37 -6.26 0.12 1.79
N SER A 38 -7.24 0.98 2.02
CA SER A 38 -7.42 2.24 1.28
C SER A 38 -7.05 3.44 2.12
N THR A 39 -7.06 3.30 3.45
CA THR A 39 -6.68 4.37 4.39
C THR A 39 -6.09 3.75 5.65
N ILE A 40 -5.01 4.33 6.15
CA ILE A 40 -4.38 3.95 7.41
C ILE A 40 -4.52 5.12 8.38
N VAL A 41 -4.99 4.84 9.59
CA VAL A 41 -5.13 5.82 10.68
C VAL A 41 -4.11 5.49 11.76
N PHE A 42 -3.10 6.34 11.90
CA PHE A 42 -2.14 6.25 13.00
C PHE A 42 -2.68 7.00 14.22
N VAL A 43 -2.82 6.29 15.34
CA VAL A 43 -3.25 6.90 16.60
C VAL A 43 -2.03 7.58 17.25
N SER A 44 -2.20 8.83 17.70
CA SER A 44 -1.14 9.65 18.30
C SER A 44 -0.09 10.13 17.29
N ASN A 45 1.16 9.65 17.35
CA ASN A 45 2.28 10.13 16.53
C ASN A 45 2.51 9.23 15.30
N SER A 46 2.30 9.77 14.10
CA SER A 46 2.43 9.05 12.83
C SER A 46 3.86 9.04 12.25
N LYS A 47 4.70 10.03 12.57
CA LYS A 47 6.03 10.21 11.96
C LYS A 47 6.91 8.95 11.87
N PRO A 48 7.13 8.18 12.95
CA PRO A 48 8.00 7.01 12.87
C PRO A 48 7.44 5.91 11.94
N TRP A 49 6.11 5.83 11.83
CA TRP A 49 5.43 4.88 10.95
C TRP A 49 5.55 5.32 9.49
N GLU A 50 5.29 6.58 9.20
CA GLU A 50 5.39 7.18 7.86
C GLU A 50 6.80 7.02 7.30
N GLU A 51 7.83 7.37 8.08
CA GLU A 51 9.22 7.27 7.64
C GLU A 51 9.62 5.84 7.27
N LYS A 52 9.17 4.86 8.07
CA LYS A 52 9.49 3.45 7.85
C LYS A 52 8.68 2.88 6.69
N LEU A 53 7.40 3.22 6.60
CA LEU A 53 6.55 2.83 5.48
C LEU A 53 7.09 3.39 4.15
N LEU A 54 7.51 4.65 4.14
CA LEU A 54 8.12 5.29 2.97
C LEU A 54 9.41 4.59 2.55
N LYS A 55 10.27 4.21 3.51
CA LYS A 55 11.49 3.43 3.22
C LYS A 55 11.16 2.09 2.59
N CYS A 56 10.19 1.35 3.13
CA CYS A 56 9.76 0.06 2.58
C CYS A 56 9.12 0.22 1.19
N ALA A 57 8.28 1.23 0.98
CA ALA A 57 7.62 1.46 -0.30
C ALA A 57 8.64 1.81 -1.41
N LYS A 58 9.68 2.58 -1.09
CA LYS A 58 10.71 3.00 -2.07
C LYS A 58 11.58 1.85 -2.59
N VAL A 59 11.68 0.74 -1.86
CA VAL A 59 12.50 -0.41 -2.26
C VAL A 59 11.72 -1.47 -3.03
N LEU A 60 10.39 -1.34 -3.15
CA LEU A 60 9.56 -2.28 -3.90
C LEU A 60 9.96 -2.27 -5.38
N LYS A 61 10.27 -3.45 -5.93
CA LYS A 61 10.57 -3.63 -7.35
C LYS A 61 9.27 -3.71 -8.14
N VAL A 62 8.97 -2.63 -8.88
CA VAL A 62 7.86 -2.60 -9.84
C VAL A 62 8.32 -3.23 -11.15
N SER A 63 7.68 -4.32 -11.56
CA SER A 63 8.04 -5.07 -12.77
C SER A 63 6.87 -5.89 -13.32
N VAL A 64 7.13 -6.66 -14.37
CA VAL A 64 6.19 -7.65 -14.90
C VAL A 64 6.03 -8.77 -13.86
N GLY A 65 4.78 -9.17 -13.55
CA GLY A 65 4.48 -10.14 -12.50
C GLY A 65 4.97 -11.58 -12.76
N THR A 66 5.60 -11.85 -13.90
CA THR A 66 6.27 -13.11 -14.21
C THR A 66 7.72 -13.13 -13.72
N GLU A 67 8.30 -11.97 -13.40
CA GLU A 67 9.67 -11.90 -12.90
C GLU A 67 9.73 -12.38 -11.43
N PRO A 68 10.67 -13.28 -11.08
CA PRO A 68 10.74 -13.86 -9.74
C PRO A 68 10.98 -12.86 -8.61
N ASP A 69 11.53 -11.70 -8.91
CA ASP A 69 11.88 -10.65 -7.96
C ASP A 69 10.94 -9.43 -8.04
N ALA A 70 9.80 -9.55 -8.73
CA ALA A 70 8.79 -8.51 -8.77
C ALA A 70 7.99 -8.45 -7.46
N ASP A 71 8.07 -7.32 -6.75
CA ASP A 71 7.24 -7.05 -5.57
C ASP A 71 5.85 -6.51 -5.97
N LEU A 72 5.81 -5.71 -7.06
CA LEU A 72 4.61 -5.02 -7.51
C LEU A 72 4.40 -5.19 -9.02
N GLY A 73 3.29 -5.84 -9.39
CA GLY A 73 2.87 -6.04 -10.77
C GLY A 73 2.11 -4.86 -11.38
N SER A 74 1.75 -4.98 -12.66
CA SER A 74 0.93 -3.99 -13.34
C SER A 74 -0.53 -4.01 -12.88
N VAL A 75 -1.22 -2.87 -13.00
CA VAL A 75 -2.68 -2.83 -12.97
C VAL A 75 -3.28 -3.57 -14.17
N ILE A 76 -4.51 -4.07 -14.02
CA ILE A 76 -5.18 -4.90 -15.03
C ILE A 76 -5.34 -4.25 -16.42
N SER A 77 -5.51 -2.93 -16.51
CA SER A 77 -5.76 -2.26 -17.79
C SER A 77 -5.30 -0.80 -17.82
N LYS A 78 -5.08 -0.29 -19.04
CA LYS A 78 -4.68 1.11 -19.30
C LYS A 78 -5.70 2.13 -18.78
N GLN A 79 -6.99 1.79 -18.79
CA GLN A 79 -8.04 2.64 -18.24
C GLN A 79 -7.86 2.85 -16.73
N ILE A 80 -7.50 1.78 -16.01
CA ILE A 80 -7.25 1.89 -14.57
C ILE A 80 -5.98 2.66 -14.30
N TYR A 81 -4.92 2.44 -15.09
CA TYR A 81 -3.68 3.24 -14.98
C TYR A 81 -4.00 4.75 -14.94
N GLY A 82 -4.65 5.29 -15.97
CA GLY A 82 -4.97 6.73 -16.03
C GLY A 82 -5.83 7.25 -14.87
N SER A 83 -6.78 6.45 -14.38
CA SER A 83 -7.66 6.86 -13.27
C SER A 83 -6.99 6.76 -11.89
N THR A 84 -6.05 5.81 -11.70
CA THR A 84 -5.25 5.72 -10.46
C THR A 84 -4.33 6.93 -10.32
N PHE A 85 -3.63 7.35 -11.39
CA PHE A 85 -2.78 8.55 -11.35
C PHE A 85 -3.56 9.81 -10.97
N HIS A 86 -4.79 9.96 -11.46
CA HIS A 86 -5.61 11.11 -11.13
C HIS A 86 -6.02 11.13 -9.66
N LYS A 87 -6.38 9.98 -9.09
CA LYS A 87 -6.77 9.87 -7.67
C LYS A 87 -5.60 10.11 -6.72
N GLN A 88 -4.42 9.54 -7.02
CA GLN A 88 -3.22 9.70 -6.20
C GLN A 88 -2.65 11.12 -6.24
N ALA A 89 -2.91 11.90 -7.30
CA ALA A 89 -2.51 13.31 -7.37
C ALA A 89 -3.42 14.25 -6.56
N THR A 90 -4.57 13.77 -6.09
CA THR A 90 -5.58 14.55 -5.37
C THR A 90 -5.74 14.17 -3.89
N GLN A 91 -5.00 13.16 -3.42
CA GLN A 91 -4.89 12.76 -2.01
C GLN A 91 -3.52 13.15 -1.49
#